data_AF-A0A2D5K988-F1
#
_entry.id   AF-A0A2D5K988-F1
#
_cell.length_a   1.000
_cell.length_b   1.000
_cell.length_c   1.000
_cell.angle_alpha   90.00
_cell.angle_beta   90.00
_cell.angle_gamma   90.00
#
_symmetry.space_group_name_H-M   'P 1'
#
loop_
_entity.id
_entity.type
_entity.pdbx_description
1 polymer ?
#
loop_
_entity_poly.entity_id
_entity_poly.type
_entity_poly.pdbx_seq_one_letter_code
_entity_poly.pdbx_strand_id
1 'polypeptide(L)'
;MVNESNLNHWLSSSGYLYPRNETELALFEKAYVEYDFKLENKSIDIDSIINGTLKCQTKEISLFDPEEEKDIQELKMAARKGIQSIPKDILDKMKNKHKNGDK
;
A
#
# COMPACT_ATOMS: atom_id res chain seq x y z
N MET A 1 29.13 -11.60 -6.99
CA MET A 1 28.48 -10.36 -7.47
C MET A 1 27.36 -10.75 -8.43
N VAL A 2 26.17 -10.17 -8.29
CA VAL A 2 25.00 -10.50 -9.15
C VAL A 2 25.18 -9.82 -10.50
N ASN A 3 25.07 -10.59 -11.58
CA ASN A 3 25.19 -10.17 -12.98
C ASN A 3 23.94 -10.64 -13.74
N GLU A 4 23.62 -10.03 -14.88
CA GLU A 4 22.45 -10.43 -15.69
C GLU A 4 22.42 -11.92 -16.05
N SER A 5 23.59 -12.52 -16.32
CA SER A 5 23.70 -13.94 -16.65
C SER A 5 23.40 -14.88 -15.49
N ASN A 6 23.56 -14.43 -14.24
CA ASN A 6 23.33 -15.24 -13.04
C ASN A 6 22.09 -14.82 -12.25
N LEU A 7 21.40 -13.74 -12.65
CA LEU A 7 20.22 -13.21 -11.97
C LEU A 7 19.14 -14.28 -11.79
N ASN A 8 18.82 -15.02 -12.86
CA ASN A 8 17.82 -16.09 -12.80
C ASN A 8 18.20 -17.21 -11.83
N HIS A 9 19.50 -17.53 -11.74
CA HIS A 9 20.00 -18.55 -10.81
C HIS A 9 19.78 -18.10 -9.36
N TRP A 10 20.07 -16.82 -9.06
CA TRP A 10 19.83 -16.25 -7.73
C TRP A 10 18.35 -16.17 -7.40
N LEU A 11 17.50 -15.71 -8.32
CA LEU A 11 16.05 -15.64 -8.11
C LEU A 11 15.44 -17.02 -7.86
N SER A 12 15.90 -18.04 -8.58
CA SER A 12 15.43 -19.42 -8.42
C SER A 12 15.91 -20.02 -7.09
N SER A 13 17.18 -19.82 -6.73
CA SER A 13 17.75 -20.32 -5.47
C SER A 13 17.20 -19.62 -4.22
N SER A 14 16.69 -18.39 -4.36
CA SER A 14 16.12 -17.63 -3.24
C SER A 14 14.60 -17.78 -3.11
N GLY A 15 13.94 -18.48 -4.04
CA GLY A 15 12.50 -18.77 -3.99
C GLY A 15 11.59 -17.71 -4.62
N TYR A 16 12.14 -16.69 -5.31
CA TYR A 16 11.34 -15.77 -6.13
C TYR A 16 10.87 -16.40 -7.45
N LEU A 17 11.65 -17.36 -7.96
CA LEU A 17 11.29 -18.22 -9.08
C LEU A 17 11.40 -19.69 -8.63
N TYR A 18 10.80 -20.58 -9.41
CA TYR A 18 10.95 -22.02 -9.18
C TYR A 18 12.37 -22.49 -9.50
N PRO A 19 12.98 -23.34 -8.66
CA PRO A 19 14.26 -24.01 -8.96
C PRO A 19 14.17 -24.81 -10.26
N ARG A 20 15.18 -24.69 -11.14
CA ARG A 20 15.21 -25.37 -12.44
C ARG A 20 16.20 -26.53 -12.49
N ASN A 21 17.12 -26.58 -11.53
CA ASN A 21 18.15 -27.60 -11.41
C ASN A 21 18.38 -27.95 -9.92
N GLU A 22 18.99 -29.11 -9.68
CA GLU A 22 19.23 -29.63 -8.33
C GLU A 22 20.11 -28.70 -7.48
N THR A 23 21.04 -27.98 -8.11
CA THR A 23 21.90 -27.02 -7.44
C THR A 23 21.10 -25.85 -6.84
N GLU A 24 20.19 -25.26 -7.62
CA GLU A 24 19.29 -24.19 -7.16
C GLU A 24 18.38 -24.68 -6.02
N LEU A 25 17.88 -25.92 -6.12
CA LEU A 25 17.04 -26.51 -5.08
C LEU A 25 17.82 -26.74 -3.77
N ALA A 26 19.01 -27.32 -3.84
CA ALA A 26 19.84 -27.56 -2.65
C ALA A 26 20.24 -26.24 -1.96
N LEU A 27 20.48 -25.18 -2.74
CA LEU A 27 20.72 -23.83 -2.22
C LEU A 27 19.48 -23.27 -1.50
N PHE A 28 18.30 -23.42 -2.10
CA PHE A 28 17.04 -23.02 -1.50
C PHE A 28 16.79 -23.76 -0.18
N GLU A 29 16.87 -25.08 -0.19
CA GLU A 29 16.68 -25.91 1.02
C GLU A 29 17.64 -25.48 2.13
N LYS A 30 18.90 -25.25 1.80
CA LYS A 30 19.91 -24.77 2.75
C LYS A 30 19.60 -23.37 3.29
N ALA A 31 19.11 -22.46 2.44
CA ALA A 31 18.79 -21.09 2.84
C ALA A 31 17.56 -21.01 3.77
N TYR A 32 16.63 -21.96 3.64
CA TYR A 32 15.36 -21.97 4.36
C TYR A 32 15.23 -23.12 5.39
N VAL A 33 16.33 -23.75 5.83
CA VAL A 33 16.32 -24.84 6.82
C VAL A 33 15.59 -24.46 8.11
N GLU A 34 15.81 -23.24 8.59
CA GLU A 34 15.24 -22.73 9.84
C GLU A 34 14.02 -21.82 9.61
N TYR A 35 13.46 -21.82 8.39
CA TYR A 35 12.35 -20.95 8.06
C TYR A 35 11.05 -21.47 8.67
N ASP A 36 10.45 -20.65 9.55
CA ASP A 36 9.13 -20.90 10.12
C ASP A 36 8.02 -20.67 9.07
N PHE A 37 7.48 -21.76 8.52
CA PHE A 37 6.52 -21.72 7.43
C PHE A 37 5.14 -21.26 7.89
N LYS A 38 4.84 -19.97 7.66
CA LYS A 38 3.59 -19.30 8.12
C LYS A 38 2.28 -19.81 7.51
N LEU A 39 2.35 -20.73 6.55
CA LEU A 39 1.17 -21.34 5.90
C LEU A 39 0.94 -22.78 6.37
N GLU A 40 1.74 -23.28 7.31
CA GLU A 40 1.50 -24.58 7.93
C GLU A 40 0.10 -24.58 8.58
N ASN A 41 -0.71 -25.59 8.28
CA ASN A 41 -2.11 -25.73 8.70
C ASN A 41 -3.11 -24.71 8.13
N LYS A 42 -2.76 -23.94 7.10
CA LYS A 42 -3.72 -23.11 6.37
C LYS A 42 -4.29 -23.88 5.19
N SER A 43 -5.60 -24.11 5.20
CA SER A 43 -6.32 -24.64 4.05
C SER A 43 -6.73 -23.49 3.15
N ILE A 44 -6.47 -23.63 1.85
CA ILE A 44 -6.90 -22.69 0.81
C ILE A 44 -8.14 -23.28 0.15
N ASP A 45 -9.24 -22.55 0.17
CA ASP A 45 -10.45 -22.91 -0.58
C ASP A 45 -10.28 -22.52 -2.05
N ILE A 46 -9.96 -23.50 -2.88
CA ILE A 46 -9.70 -23.34 -4.32
C ILE A 46 -10.95 -22.84 -5.03
N ASP A 47 -12.13 -23.38 -4.68
CA ASP A 47 -13.39 -23.04 -5.33
C ASP A 47 -13.74 -21.57 -5.07
N SER A 48 -13.50 -21.07 -3.86
CA SER A 48 -13.71 -19.66 -3.54
C SER A 48 -12.78 -18.71 -4.30
N ILE A 49 -11.57 -19.16 -4.65
CA ILE A 49 -10.64 -18.38 -5.49
C ILE A 49 -11.13 -18.33 -6.93
N ILE A 50 -11.47 -19.49 -7.51
CA ILE A 50 -11.92 -19.60 -8.92
C ILE A 50 -13.22 -18.82 -9.12
N ASN A 51 -14.15 -18.92 -8.17
CA ASN A 51 -15.45 -18.25 -8.23
C ASN A 51 -15.42 -16.78 -7.78
N GLY A 52 -14.27 -16.27 -7.32
CA GLY A 52 -14.12 -14.88 -6.87
C GLY A 52 -14.92 -14.54 -5.60
N THR A 53 -15.35 -15.54 -4.84
CA THR A 53 -16.08 -15.36 -3.58
C THR A 53 -15.16 -15.16 -2.38
N LEU A 54 -13.84 -15.37 -2.56
CA LEU A 54 -12.84 -15.15 -1.53
C LEU A 54 -12.76 -13.65 -1.17
N LYS A 55 -13.30 -13.30 -0.01
CA LYS A 55 -13.18 -11.95 0.55
C LYS A 55 -11.87 -11.85 1.33
N CYS A 56 -10.85 -11.23 0.73
CA CYS A 56 -9.71 -10.75 1.50
C CYS A 56 -10.23 -9.73 2.52
N GLN A 57 -10.15 -10.06 3.80
CA GLN A 57 -10.38 -9.06 4.84
C GLN A 57 -9.24 -8.06 4.75
N THR A 58 -9.48 -6.93 4.10
CA THR A 58 -8.54 -5.82 4.07
C THR A 58 -8.29 -5.42 5.52
N LYS A 59 -7.05 -5.57 5.99
CA LYS A 59 -6.66 -4.98 7.26
C LYS A 59 -6.68 -3.47 7.04
N GLU A 60 -7.70 -2.81 7.57
CA GLU A 60 -7.74 -1.36 7.60
C GLU A 60 -6.65 -0.90 8.57
N ILE A 61 -5.58 -0.32 8.02
CA ILE A 61 -4.53 0.29 8.82
C ILE A 61 -4.92 1.75 8.95
N SER A 62 -5.36 2.16 10.14
CA SER A 62 -5.60 3.57 10.43
C SER A 62 -4.29 4.32 10.28
N LEU A 63 -4.24 5.26 9.33
CA LEU A 63 -3.05 6.10 9.10
C LEU A 63 -2.92 7.24 10.12
N PHE A 64 -4.00 7.53 10.83
CA PHE A 64 -4.11 8.65 11.76
C PHE A 64 -4.60 8.15 13.11
N ASP A 65 -4.05 8.73 14.17
CA ASP A 65 -4.61 8.57 15.50
C ASP A 65 -5.86 9.45 15.64
N PRO A 66 -6.89 8.99 16.37
CA PRO A 66 -8.15 9.74 16.54
C PRO A 66 -7.97 11.09 17.26
N GLU A 67 -6.82 11.35 17.87
CA GLU A 67 -6.44 12.67 18.39
C GLU A 67 -6.02 13.64 17.27
N GLU A 68 -5.28 13.18 16.25
CA GLU A 68 -4.87 14.02 15.11
C GLU A 68 -6.09 14.47 14.28
N GLU A 69 -7.13 13.65 14.18
CA GLU A 69 -8.39 14.02 13.52
C GLU A 69 -9.09 15.21 14.20
N LYS A 70 -8.98 15.35 15.52
CA LYS A 70 -9.56 16.48 16.26
C LYS A 70 -8.81 17.77 15.97
N ASP A 71 -7.48 17.72 15.96
CA ASP A 71 -6.63 18.88 15.65
C ASP A 71 -6.89 19.41 14.23
N ILE A 72 -7.03 18.50 13.25
CA ILE A 72 -7.38 18.86 11.87
C ILE A 72 -8.77 19.53 11.81
N GLN A 73 -9.75 19.05 12.58
CA GLN A 73 -11.08 19.66 12.63
C GLN A 73 -11.05 21.07 13.22
N GLU A 74 -10.28 21.31 14.28
CA GLU A 74 -10.12 22.64 14.88
C GLU A 74 -9.48 23.63 13.90
N LEU A 75 -8.43 23.22 13.20
CA LEU A 75 -7.77 24.02 12.15
C LEU A 75 -8.73 24.35 10.99
N LYS A 76 -9.55 23.37 10.58
CA LYS A 76 -10.57 23.55 9.51
C LYS A 76 -11.67 24.53 9.91
N MET A 77 -12.03 24.58 11.20
CA MET A 77 -13.01 25.52 11.75
C MET A 77 -12.45 26.94 11.87
N ALA A 78 -11.17 27.09 12.23
CA ALA A 78 -10.49 28.39 12.27
C ALA A 78 -10.43 29.05 10.88
N ALA A 79 -10.09 28.28 9.85
CA ALA A 79 -10.09 28.75 8.46
C ALA A 79 -11.49 29.20 8.00
N ARG A 80 -12.56 28.52 8.44
CA ARG A 80 -13.95 28.88 8.11
C ARG A 80 -14.47 30.10 8.88
N LYS A 81 -14.08 30.28 10.15
CA LYS A 81 -14.45 31.49 10.91
C LYS A 81 -13.86 32.76 10.30
N GLY A 82 -12.67 32.67 9.70
CA GLY A 82 -12.08 33.76 8.91
C GLY A 82 -12.86 34.12 7.63
N ILE A 83 -13.72 33.23 7.11
CA ILE A 83 -14.55 33.49 5.91
C ILE A 83 -15.74 34.39 6.26
N GLN A 84 -16.27 34.32 7.49
CA GLN A 84 -17.41 35.15 7.92
C GLN A 84 -17.04 36.63 8.05
N SER A 85 -15.78 36.96 8.29
CA SER A 85 -15.30 38.35 8.37
C SER A 85 -14.94 38.96 7.01
N ILE A 86 -14.97 38.18 5.92
CA ILE A 86 -14.61 38.67 4.59
C ILE A 86 -15.88 39.13 3.87
N PRO A 87 -15.97 40.41 3.46
CA PRO A 87 -17.10 40.91 2.67
C PRO A 87 -17.30 40.10 1.38
N LYS A 88 -18.55 39.86 0.99
CA LYS A 88 -18.93 39.07 -0.19
C LYS A 88 -18.20 39.51 -1.47
N ASP A 89 -18.03 40.83 -1.65
CA ASP A 89 -17.33 41.40 -2.80
C ASP A 89 -15.86 40.98 -2.91
N ILE A 90 -15.18 40.70 -1.79
CA ILE A 90 -13.79 40.23 -1.76
C ILE A 90 -13.74 38.73 -2.07
N LEU A 91 -14.69 37.94 -1.56
CA LEU A 91 -14.83 36.52 -1.87
C LEU A 91 -15.08 36.29 -3.37
N ASP A 92 -15.94 37.11 -3.97
CA ASP A 92 -16.25 37.01 -5.40
C ASP A 92 -15.05 37.40 -6.28
N LYS A 93 -14.25 38.41 -5.86
CA LYS A 93 -12.98 38.75 -6.52
C LYS A 93 -11.96 37.61 -6.45
N MET A 94 -11.82 36.97 -5.29
CA MET A 94 -10.93 35.81 -5.12
C MET A 94 -11.36 34.65 -6.02
N LYS A 95 -12.66 34.32 -6.02
CA LYS A 95 -13.22 33.23 -6.84
C LYS A 95 -13.04 33.47 -8.35
N ASN A 96 -13.22 34.70 -8.80
CA ASN A 96 -13.03 35.08 -10.20
C ASN A 96 -11.55 35.06 -10.61
N LYS A 97 -10.63 35.41 -9.71
CA LYS A 97 -9.18 35.30 -9.96
C LYS A 97 -8.72 33.85 -10.11
N HIS A 98 -9.22 32.93 -9.27
CA HIS A 98 -8.88 31.51 -9.38
C HIS A 98 -9.41 30.88 -10.68
N LYS A 99 -10.62 31.26 -11.12
CA LYS A 99 -11.17 30.80 -12.41
C LYS A 99 -10.42 31.30 -13.65
N ASN A 100 -9.73 32.43 -13.54
CA ASN A 100 -9.01 33.04 -14.66
C ASN A 100 -7.53 32.63 -14.75
N GLY A 101 -7.03 31.87 -13.76
CA GLY A 101 -5.65 31.37 -13.73
C GLY A 101 -5.44 30.02 -14.43
N ASP A 102 -6.52 29.35 -14.86
CA ASP A 102 -6.48 28.07 -15.62
C ASP A 102 -6.41 28.31 -17.15
N LYS A 103 -5.81 29.42 -17.59
CA LYS A 103 -5.55 29.72 -19.01
C LYS A 103 -4.09 30.04 -19.26
#